data_AF-S4RT66-F1
#
_entry.id   AF-S4RT66-F1
#
_cell.length_a   1.000
_cell.length_b   1.000
_cell.length_c   1.000
_cell.angle_alpha   90.00
_cell.angle_beta   90.00
_cell.angle_gamma   90.00
#
_symmetry.space_group_name_H-M   'P 1'
#
loop_
_entity.id
_entity.type
_entity.pdbx_description
1 polymer ?
#
loop_
_entity_poly.entity_id
_entity_poly.type
_entity_poly.pdbx_seq_one_letter_code
_entity_poly.pdbx_strand_id
1 'polypeptide(L)'
;GEGGPAGGGVVVAYYFCGEPIPYRSRVRGDSLTLAHFKELLTKKGNYRFYFKKASEEFECGVVFEEVRDDKALLPLYQGKVVGKVEKVE
;
A
#
# COMPACT_ATOMS: atom_id res chain seq x y z
N GLY A 1 27.63 3.59 19.18
CA GLY A 1 26.97 2.36 19.65
C GLY A 1 25.72 2.15 18.84
N GLU A 2 25.48 0.89 18.44
CA GLU A 2 24.26 0.31 17.84
C GLU A 2 23.79 0.92 16.50
N GLY A 3 23.68 0.22 15.37
CA GLY A 3 23.87 -1.17 14.96
C GLY A 3 23.65 -1.21 13.43
N GLY A 4 24.34 -2.12 12.72
CA GLY A 4 24.23 -2.30 11.25
C GLY A 4 22.79 -2.56 10.77
N PRO A 5 22.51 -2.45 9.46
CA PRO A 5 21.20 -2.07 8.92
C PRO A 5 20.12 -3.07 9.35
N ALA A 6 19.15 -2.58 10.13
CA ALA A 6 18.02 -3.37 10.58
C ALA A 6 17.12 -3.73 9.40
N GLY A 7 17.44 -4.83 8.71
CA GLY A 7 16.62 -5.59 7.76
C GLY A 7 15.70 -4.77 6.86
N GLY A 8 16.15 -4.52 5.62
CA GLY A 8 15.39 -3.82 4.57
C GLY A 8 13.95 -4.33 4.45
N GLY A 9 13.00 -3.39 4.45
CA GLY A 9 11.59 -3.71 4.38
C GLY A 9 10.73 -2.47 4.21
N VAL A 10 9.69 -2.59 3.40
CA VAL A 10 8.72 -1.53 3.13
C VAL A 10 7.65 -1.55 4.22
N VAL A 11 7.36 -0.37 4.78
CA VAL A 11 6.20 -0.20 5.66
C VAL A 11 4.95 -0.09 4.79
N VAL A 12 3.95 -0.90 5.10
CA VAL A 12 2.64 -0.91 4.45
C VAL A 12 1.61 -0.47 5.47
N ALA A 13 0.81 0.54 5.15
CA ALA A 13 -0.38 0.91 5.89
C ALA A 13 -1.59 0.91 4.96
N TYR A 14 -2.73 0.37 5.39
CA TYR A 14 -3.95 0.40 4.56
C TYR A 14 -5.23 0.59 5.36
N TYR A 15 -6.14 1.36 4.79
CA TYR A 15 -7.52 1.46 5.25
C TYR A 15 -8.35 0.36 4.60
N PHE A 16 -9.24 -0.28 5.35
CA PHE A 16 -10.03 -1.40 4.87
C PHE A 16 -11.52 -1.09 4.97
N CYS A 17 -12.23 -1.10 3.84
CA CYS A 17 -13.69 -0.96 3.75
C CYS A 17 -14.28 0.19 4.59
N GLY A 18 -13.68 1.38 4.50
CA GLY A 18 -14.15 2.57 5.22
C GLY A 18 -13.79 2.65 6.71
N GLU A 19 -13.04 1.69 7.25
CA GLU A 19 -12.56 1.77 8.63
C GLU A 19 -11.66 3.01 8.83
N PRO A 20 -11.83 3.77 9.93
CA PRO A 20 -11.14 5.04 10.14
C PRO A 20 -9.67 4.87 10.55
N ILE A 21 -9.28 3.70 11.03
CA ILE A 21 -7.94 3.40 11.54
C ILE A 21 -7.26 2.42 10.57
N PRO A 22 -6.06 2.73 10.06
CA PRO A 22 -5.38 1.85 9.11
C PRO A 22 -4.68 0.69 9.83
N TYR A 23 -4.65 -0.47 9.16
CA TYR A 23 -3.79 -1.58 9.51
C TYR A 23 -2.36 -1.27 9.06
N ARG A 24 -1.37 -1.77 9.81
CA ARG A 24 0.06 -1.57 9.51
C ARG A 24 0.82 -2.88 9.56
N SER A 25 1.65 -3.12 8.56
CA SER A 25 2.64 -4.21 8.56
C SER A 25 3.99 -3.74 8.01
N ARG A 26 5.02 -4.58 8.16
CA ARG A 26 6.32 -4.42 7.50
C ARG A 26 6.55 -5.66 6.64
N VAL A 27 6.80 -5.44 5.35
CA VAL A 27 7.07 -6.50 4.39
C VAL A 27 8.55 -6.45 4.03
N ARG A 28 9.22 -7.61 3.96
CA ARG A 28 10.64 -7.69 3.59
C ARG A 28 10.84 -7.34 2.12
N GLY A 29 12.00 -6.78 1.80
CA GLY A 29 12.38 -6.36 0.44
C GLY A 29 12.13 -4.88 0.18
N ASP A 30 12.54 -4.44 -1.01
CA ASP A 30 12.62 -3.01 -1.37
C ASP A 30 11.43 -2.52 -2.20
N SER A 31 10.63 -3.45 -2.74
CA SER A 31 9.45 -3.13 -3.54
C SER A 31 8.35 -4.18 -3.33
N LEU A 32 7.10 -3.80 -3.60
CA LEU A 32 5.93 -4.65 -3.42
C LEU A 32 5.09 -4.61 -4.68
N THR A 33 4.51 -5.75 -5.04
CA THR A 33 3.48 -5.84 -6.07
C THR A 33 2.09 -5.86 -5.44
N LEU A 34 1.05 -5.69 -6.25
CA LEU A 34 -0.32 -5.87 -5.78
C LEU A 34 -0.56 -7.28 -5.23
N ALA A 35 0.04 -8.33 -5.83
CA ALA A 35 -0.05 -9.69 -5.30
C ALA A 35 0.45 -9.79 -3.85
N HIS A 36 1.65 -9.25 -3.56
CA HIS A 36 2.19 -9.23 -2.19
C HIS A 36 1.27 -8.49 -1.21
N PHE A 37 0.65 -7.39 -1.65
CA PHE A 37 -0.28 -6.65 -0.81
C PHE A 37 -1.56 -7.43 -0.52
N LYS A 38 -2.11 -8.13 -1.51
CA LYS A 38 -3.31 -8.97 -1.34
C LYS A 38 -3.09 -10.09 -0.33
N GLU A 39 -1.89 -10.65 -0.24
CA GLU A 39 -1.52 -11.65 0.77
C GLU A 39 -1.59 -11.12 2.21
N LEU A 40 -1.54 -9.80 2.41
CA LEU A 40 -1.68 -9.17 3.74
C LEU A 40 -3.14 -9.11 4.21
N LEU A 41 -4.11 -9.36 3.33
CA LEU A 41 -5.52 -9.27 3.63
C LEU A 41 -6.01 -10.59 4.24
N THR A 42 -6.62 -10.50 5.42
CA THR A 42 -7.15 -11.67 6.13
C THR A 42 -8.55 -12.07 5.65
N LYS A 43 -9.24 -11.18 4.92
CA LYS A 43 -10.61 -11.36 4.44
C LYS A 43 -10.61 -11.55 2.92
N LYS A 44 -11.23 -12.63 2.44
CA LYS A 44 -11.47 -12.87 1.01
C LYS A 44 -12.63 -12.01 0.52
N GLY A 45 -12.56 -11.57 -0.74
CA GLY A 45 -13.63 -10.82 -1.39
C GLY A 45 -13.17 -10.14 -2.66
N ASN A 46 -14.13 -9.55 -3.37
CA ASN A 46 -13.86 -8.68 -4.51
C ASN A 46 -13.62 -7.26 -4.01
N TYR A 47 -12.42 -6.75 -4.24
CA TYR A 47 -11.98 -5.44 -3.77
C TYR A 47 -11.36 -4.64 -4.90
N ARG A 48 -11.44 -3.31 -4.80
CA ARG A 48 -10.59 -2.37 -5.53
C ARG A 48 -9.48 -1.87 -4.63
N PHE A 49 -8.30 -1.68 -5.22
CA PHE A 49 -7.09 -1.31 -4.50
C PHE A 49 -6.60 0.03 -5.01
N TYR A 50 -6.46 0.96 -4.08
CA TYR A 50 -5.96 2.29 -4.38
C TYR A 50 -4.74 2.60 -3.53
N PHE A 51 -3.74 3.25 -4.10
CA PHE A 51 -2.48 3.53 -3.39
C PHE A 51 -2.12 5.01 -3.51
N LYS A 52 -1.73 5.60 -2.38
CA LYS A 52 -1.31 6.99 -2.34
C LYS A 52 -0.04 7.17 -3.16
N LYS A 53 -0.07 8.13 -4.08
CA LYS A 53 1.03 8.47 -4.98
C LYS A 53 1.18 9.99 -5.05
N ALA A 54 2.42 10.49 -5.10
CA ALA A 54 2.67 11.91 -5.38
C ALA A 54 2.20 12.24 -6.81
N SER A 55 1.55 13.37 -7.00
CA SER A 55 1.01 13.78 -8.30
C SER A 55 1.24 15.26 -8.52
N GLU A 56 1.70 15.62 -9.71
CA GLU A 56 1.83 17.00 -10.17
C GLU A 56 0.61 17.46 -10.98
N GLU A 57 -0.33 16.55 -11.26
CA GLU A 57 -1.53 16.81 -12.08
C GLU A 57 -2.64 17.52 -11.30
N PHE A 58 -2.63 17.40 -9.97
CA PHE A 58 -3.68 17.92 -9.09
C PHE A 58 -3.08 18.80 -7.99
N GLU A 59 -3.76 19.89 -7.65
CA GLU A 59 -3.31 20.87 -6.65
C GLU A 59 -3.06 20.28 -5.25
N CYS A 60 -3.72 19.18 -4.91
CA CYS A 60 -3.52 18.47 -3.65
C CYS A 60 -2.14 17.78 -3.53
N GLY A 61 -1.38 17.68 -4.63
CA GLY A 61 -0.04 17.10 -4.69
C GLY A 61 0.00 15.57 -4.55
N VAL A 62 -1.15 14.92 -4.33
CA VAL A 62 -1.25 13.48 -4.10
C VAL A 62 -2.57 12.91 -4.62
N VAL A 63 -2.52 11.69 -5.14
CA VAL A 63 -3.71 10.94 -5.57
C VAL A 63 -3.74 9.57 -4.92
N PHE A 64 -4.91 8.95 -4.95
CA PHE A 64 -5.06 7.51 -4.77
C PHE A 64 -5.18 6.86 -6.16
N GLU A 65 -4.09 6.24 -6.62
CA GLU A 65 -4.04 5.56 -7.92
C GLU A 65 -4.62 4.16 -7.78
N GLU A 66 -5.56 3.79 -8.66
CA GLU A 66 -6.11 2.45 -8.72
C GLU A 66 -5.10 1.48 -9.36
N VAL A 67 -4.81 0.36 -8.69
CA VAL A 67 -3.94 -0.69 -9.23
C VAL A 67 -4.73 -1.98 -9.36
N ARG A 68 -4.73 -2.56 -10.57
CA ARG A 68 -5.52 -3.76 -10.91
C ARG A 68 -4.67 -4.99 -11.24
N ASP A 69 -3.45 -4.80 -11.75
CA ASP A 69 -2.55 -5.88 -12.13
C ASP A 69 -1.75 -6.39 -10.92
N ASP A 70 -1.83 -7.68 -10.66
CA ASP A 70 -1.12 -8.37 -9.58
C ASP A 70 0.41 -8.26 -9.68
N LYS A 71 0.93 -8.03 -10.88
CA LYS A 71 2.36 -7.85 -11.14
C LYS A 71 2.81 -6.40 -11.05
N ALA A 72 1.89 -5.43 -10.98
CA ALA A 72 2.24 -4.03 -10.90
C ALA A 72 2.91 -3.70 -9.57
N LEU A 73 4.00 -2.93 -9.63
CA LEU A 73 4.65 -2.38 -8.45
C LEU A 73 3.77 -1.31 -7.80
N LEU A 74 3.70 -1.34 -6.48
CA LEU A 74 2.90 -0.40 -5.70
C LEU A 74 3.63 0.94 -5.55
N PRO A 75 2.92 2.08 -5.72
CA PRO A 75 3.48 3.39 -5.47
C PRO A 75 4.00 3.53 -4.03
N LEU A 76 5.16 4.14 -3.88
CA LEU A 76 5.68 4.57 -2.59
C LEU A 76 5.37 6.05 -2.37
N TYR A 77 4.81 6.36 -1.21
CA TYR A 77 4.63 7.71 -0.71
C TYR A 77 5.50 7.89 0.53
N GLN A 78 6.53 8.73 0.44
CA GLN A 78 7.51 8.95 1.51
C GLN A 78 8.13 7.63 2.04
N GLY A 79 8.50 6.73 1.11
CA GLY A 79 9.12 5.45 1.42
C GLY A 79 8.17 4.38 2.00
N LYS A 80 6.85 4.59 1.92
CA LYS A 80 5.83 3.68 2.45
C LYS A 80 4.78 3.38 1.39
N VAL A 81 4.17 2.21 1.47
CA VAL A 81 2.91 1.94 0.74
C VAL A 81 1.76 2.39 1.64
N VAL A 82 0.89 3.27 1.12
CA VAL A 82 -0.34 3.70 1.81
C VAL A 82 -1.53 3.35 0.93
N GLY A 83 -2.28 2.32 1.33
CA GLY A 83 -3.39 1.77 0.55
C GLY A 83 -4.78 2.12 1.07
N LYS A 84 -5.77 2.04 0.20
CA LYS A 84 -7.19 1.94 0.52
C LYS A 84 -7.76 0.71 -0.19
N VAL A 85 -8.45 -0.13 0.57
CA VAL A 85 -9.12 -1.33 0.07
C VAL A 85 -10.62 -1.08 0.15
N GLU A 86 -11.27 -1.01 -1.00
CA GLU A 86 -12.71 -0.77 -1.09
C GLU A 86 -13.41 -2.02 -1.57
N LYS A 87 -14.54 -2.38 -0.94
CA LYS A 87 -15.35 -3.51 -1.38
C LYS A 87 -16.06 -3.16 -2.69
N VAL A 88 -16.03 -4.08 -3.64
CA VAL A 88 -16.87 -4.00 -4.84
C VAL A 88 -18.22 -4.58 -4.49
N GLU A 89 -19.28 -3.80 -4.69
CA GLU A 89 -20.68 -4.27 -4.61
C GLU A 89 -21.03 -5.20 -5.77
#